data_AF-A0A2T7ND70-F1
#
_entry.id   AF-A0A2T7ND70-F1
#
_cell.length_a   1.000
_cell.length_b   1.000
_cell.length_c   1.000
_cell.angle_alpha   90.00
_cell.angle_beta   90.00
_cell.angle_gamma   90.00
#
_symmetry.space_group_name_H-M   'P 1'
#
loop_
_entity.id
_entity.type
_entity.pdbx_description
1 polymer ?
#
loop_
_entity_poly.entity_id
_entity_poly.type
_entity_poly.pdbx_seq_one_letter_code
_entity_poly.pdbx_strand_id
1 'polypeptide(L)'
;MKRAMMINSDQSEEEQVAVNDVSGRLGRSTGCGSSPCPSAVEVSKASIEWILTKEGTGNAVGIIIGGAVEALDAVPDRYVVNLKNRKGFVRLALKHGASLVPVFSFGENNIYTQVSNPEGSRLRRFQLFLTHRLGFSPPIFHGRGIFNYTFGLLPFRRPIYSVVGKPIDVIKRQEPTEEEVDKLHKQYMDALNELFETHKLEYGAKESSELIMY
;
A
#
# COMPACT_ATOMS: atom_id res chain seq x y z
N MET A 1 -5.95 -17.51 -17.56
CA MET A 1 -6.25 -16.07 -17.35
C MET A 1 -5.56 -15.64 -16.07
N LYS A 2 -4.78 -14.53 -16.11
CA LYS A 2 -3.89 -14.13 -15.02
C LYS A 2 -4.67 -13.37 -13.93
N ARG A 3 -4.36 -13.64 -12.66
CA ARG A 3 -4.85 -12.91 -11.47
C ARG A 3 -3.69 -12.08 -10.96
N ALA A 4 -3.94 -10.84 -10.57
CA ALA A 4 -2.88 -9.94 -10.13
C ALA A 4 -3.15 -9.44 -8.71
N MET A 5 -2.10 -9.34 -7.92
CA MET A 5 -2.14 -8.73 -6.61
C MET A 5 -1.18 -7.54 -6.68
N MET A 6 -1.76 -6.35 -6.79
CA MET A 6 -1.02 -5.10 -6.76
C MET A 6 -0.75 -4.76 -5.32
N ILE A 7 0.51 -4.58 -4.98
CA ILE A 7 0.90 -4.27 -3.62
C ILE A 7 1.46 -2.87 -3.64
N ASN A 8 0.72 -1.92 -3.07
CA ASN A 8 1.19 -0.55 -2.91
C ASN A 8 1.81 -0.40 -1.53
N SER A 9 3.00 0.18 -1.49
CA SER A 9 3.61 0.65 -0.24
C SER A 9 3.16 2.08 0.03
N ASP A 10 1.84 2.28 0.16
CA ASP A 10 1.25 3.58 0.52
C ASP A 10 1.46 3.83 2.02
N GLN A 11 1.92 5.02 2.38
CA GLN A 11 2.18 5.45 3.76
C GLN A 11 1.00 6.23 4.36
N SER A 12 -0.10 6.45 3.62
CA SER A 12 -1.30 7.13 4.13
C SER A 12 -2.22 6.19 4.90
N GLU A 13 -2.96 6.71 5.89
CA GLU A 13 -3.69 5.96 6.94
C GLU A 13 -4.88 5.07 6.47
N GLU A 14 -4.99 4.74 5.18
CA GLU A 14 -6.12 3.99 4.67
C GLU A 14 -5.72 2.56 4.26
N GLU A 15 -6.01 1.61 5.14
CA GLU A 15 -5.94 0.18 4.84
C GLU A 15 -7.09 -0.17 3.88
N GLN A 16 -6.91 0.08 2.59
CA GLN A 16 -7.92 -0.18 1.57
C GLN A 16 -7.47 -1.20 0.55
N VAL A 17 -8.34 -2.18 0.29
CA VAL A 17 -8.23 -3.04 -0.88
C VAL A 17 -9.03 -2.40 -2.02
N ALA A 18 -8.33 -1.96 -3.06
CA ALA A 18 -8.94 -1.55 -4.32
C ALA A 18 -9.08 -2.78 -5.22
N VAL A 19 -10.30 -3.19 -5.52
CA VAL A 19 -10.58 -4.26 -6.49
C VAL A 19 -10.78 -3.65 -7.86
N ASN A 20 -9.96 -4.07 -8.83
CA ASN A 20 -10.13 -3.70 -10.24
C ASN A 20 -10.31 -4.97 -11.08
N ASP A 21 -11.32 -4.99 -11.95
CA ASP A 21 -11.46 -6.03 -12.96
C ASP A 21 -10.48 -5.76 -14.13
N VAL A 22 -9.53 -6.67 -14.34
CA VAL A 22 -8.54 -6.62 -15.44
C VAL A 22 -9.05 -7.42 -16.65
N SER A 23 -10.17 -8.14 -16.51
CA SER A 23 -10.82 -8.83 -17.61
C SER A 23 -11.57 -7.78 -18.44
N GLY A 24 -11.04 -7.43 -19.61
CA GLY A 24 -11.74 -6.62 -20.60
C GLY A 24 -12.96 -7.32 -21.23
N ARG A 25 -13.82 -7.99 -20.45
CA ARG A 25 -15.05 -8.65 -20.94
C ARG A 25 -16.29 -7.88 -20.49
N LEU A 26 -16.86 -7.16 -21.45
CA LEU A 26 -18.27 -6.82 -21.49
C LEU A 26 -19.12 -8.09 -21.31
N GLY A 27 -19.81 -8.25 -20.17
CA GLY A 27 -20.81 -9.32 -20.03
C GLY A 27 -21.36 -9.59 -18.62
N ARG A 28 -22.31 -8.73 -18.18
CA ARG A 28 -23.58 -8.99 -17.40
C ARG A 28 -23.53 -9.90 -16.14
N SER A 29 -24.23 -9.66 -15.04
CA SER A 29 -25.29 -8.70 -14.68
C SER A 29 -25.60 -8.81 -13.17
N THR A 30 -25.34 -7.74 -12.42
CA THR A 30 -26.17 -7.27 -11.31
C THR A 30 -26.14 -5.75 -11.39
N GLY A 31 -27.31 -5.11 -11.29
CA GLY A 31 -27.52 -3.74 -11.76
C GLY A 31 -26.61 -2.69 -11.11
N CYS A 32 -25.62 -2.21 -11.88
CA CYS A 32 -25.17 -0.83 -11.90
C CYS A 32 -24.39 -0.60 -13.20
N GLY A 33 -24.64 0.52 -13.88
CA GLY A 33 -24.14 0.78 -15.23
C GLY A 33 -22.63 1.07 -15.29
N SER A 34 -21.96 0.37 -16.22
CA SER A 34 -20.89 0.86 -17.11
C SER A 34 -19.72 1.71 -16.57
N SER A 35 -19.14 1.35 -15.43
CA SER A 35 -17.74 1.62 -15.10
C SER A 35 -17.23 0.61 -14.08
N PRO A 36 -15.97 0.13 -14.14
CA PRO A 36 -15.38 -0.60 -13.02
C PRO A 36 -15.29 0.39 -11.85
N CYS A 37 -16.26 0.35 -10.95
CA CYS A 37 -16.20 1.11 -9.72
C CYS A 37 -15.26 0.35 -8.77
N PRO A 38 -14.11 0.93 -8.38
CA PRO A 38 -13.30 0.34 -7.33
C PRO A 38 -14.14 0.30 -6.06
N SER A 39 -14.59 -0.88 -5.66
CA SER A 39 -15.23 -1.11 -4.38
C SER A 39 -14.16 -1.35 -3.33
N ALA A 40 -14.13 -0.51 -2.29
CA ALA A 40 -13.30 -0.72 -1.12
C ALA A 40 -13.81 -1.93 -0.34
N VAL A 41 -12.91 -2.85 0.00
CA VAL A 41 -13.24 -4.04 0.79
C VAL A 41 -12.30 -4.12 1.98
N GLU A 42 -12.81 -4.62 3.12
CA GLU A 42 -11.99 -4.94 4.29
C GLU A 42 -10.83 -5.86 3.90
N VAL A 43 -9.62 -5.57 4.40
CA VAL A 43 -8.40 -6.33 4.17
C VAL A 43 -8.36 -7.60 5.04
N SER A 44 -9.45 -8.36 5.02
CA SER A 44 -9.53 -9.66 5.69
C SER A 44 -9.03 -10.76 4.75
N LYS A 45 -8.44 -11.81 5.31
CA LYS A 45 -8.06 -13.01 4.57
C LYS A 45 -9.24 -13.56 3.77
N ALA A 46 -10.43 -13.62 4.39
CA ALA A 46 -11.63 -14.13 3.76
C ALA A 46 -12.06 -13.28 2.55
N SER A 47 -11.97 -11.95 2.66
CA SER A 47 -12.26 -11.01 1.57
C SER A 47 -11.34 -11.22 0.38
N ILE A 48 -10.03 -11.27 0.63
CA ILE A 48 -9.02 -11.47 -0.42
C ILE A 48 -9.19 -12.84 -1.08
N GLU A 49 -9.40 -13.90 -0.29
CA GLU A 49 -9.66 -15.24 -0.82
C GLU A 49 -10.95 -15.27 -1.67
N TRP A 50 -12.00 -14.54 -1.27
CA TRP A 50 -13.25 -14.44 -2.02
C TRP A 50 -13.04 -13.74 -3.37
N ILE A 51 -12.37 -12.58 -3.40
CA ILE A 51 -12.07 -11.85 -4.65
C ILE A 51 -11.22 -12.71 -5.59
N LEU A 52 -10.22 -13.40 -5.05
CA LEU A 52 -9.33 -14.27 -5.82
C LEU A 52 -10.00 -15.59 -6.27
N THR A 53 -11.17 -15.99 -5.76
CA THR A 53 -11.76 -17.30 -6.09
C THR A 53 -13.20 -17.27 -6.60
N LYS A 54 -14.06 -16.41 -6.05
CA LYS A 54 -15.52 -16.41 -6.25
C LYS A 54 -16.02 -15.31 -7.18
N GLU A 55 -15.30 -14.20 -7.26
CA GLU A 55 -15.70 -13.03 -8.07
C GLU A 55 -15.37 -13.19 -9.58
N GLY A 56 -15.28 -14.42 -10.09
CA GLY A 56 -15.02 -14.69 -11.51
C GLY A 56 -13.54 -14.79 -11.90
N THR A 57 -13.23 -14.42 -13.15
CA THR A 57 -11.89 -14.53 -13.75
C THR A 57 -11.39 -13.17 -14.21
N GLY A 58 -10.16 -12.81 -13.85
CA GLY A 58 -9.54 -11.54 -14.26
C GLY A 58 -9.43 -10.48 -13.17
N ASN A 59 -9.69 -10.85 -11.91
CA ASN A 59 -9.69 -9.92 -10.79
C ASN A 59 -8.26 -9.49 -10.40
N ALA A 60 -8.11 -8.23 -10.03
CA ALA A 60 -6.94 -7.70 -9.35
C ALA A 60 -7.29 -7.16 -7.97
N VAL A 61 -6.40 -7.44 -7.01
CA VAL A 61 -6.50 -6.98 -5.62
C VAL A 61 -5.35 -6.03 -5.37
N GLY A 62 -5.65 -4.76 -5.11
CA GLY A 62 -4.70 -3.81 -4.52
C GLY A 62 -4.60 -4.04 -3.01
N ILE A 63 -3.41 -4.18 -2.43
CA ILE A 63 -3.21 -4.16 -0.97
C ILE A 63 -2.22 -3.06 -0.63
N ILE A 64 -2.63 -2.20 0.29
CA ILE A 64 -1.74 -1.26 0.97
C ILE A 64 -1.14 -1.98 2.17
N ILE A 65 0.18 -2.19 2.16
CA ILE A 65 0.88 -2.93 3.22
C ILE A 65 1.22 -2.03 4.42
N GLY A 66 1.15 -0.70 4.23
CA GLY A 66 1.36 0.28 5.30
C GLY A 66 0.27 0.22 6.36
N GLY A 67 0.64 0.51 7.62
CA GLY A 67 -0.31 0.69 8.72
C GLY A 67 -0.32 2.13 9.24
N ALA A 68 -1.30 2.46 10.07
CA ALA A 68 -1.42 3.80 10.70
C ALA A 68 -0.16 4.25 11.46
N VAL A 69 0.65 3.32 11.97
CA VAL A 69 1.92 3.64 12.64
C VAL A 69 2.97 4.16 11.64
N GLU A 70 2.98 3.64 10.41
CA GLU A 70 3.90 4.10 9.36
C GLU A 70 3.53 5.50 8.88
N ALA A 71 2.23 5.80 8.80
CA ALA A 71 1.74 7.13 8.52
C ALA A 71 2.23 8.18 9.53
N LEU A 72 2.42 7.81 10.80
CA LEU A 72 2.98 8.70 11.84
C LEU A 72 4.49 8.96 11.68
N ASP A 73 5.19 8.14 10.90
CA ASP A 73 6.62 8.26 10.63
C ASP A 73 6.94 8.88 9.25
N ALA A 74 5.90 9.30 8.50
CA ALA A 74 6.02 9.98 7.22
C ALA A 74 6.68 11.35 7.38
N VAL A 75 7.99 11.38 7.17
CA VAL A 75 8.83 12.58 7.13
C VAL A 75 9.19 12.86 5.66
N PRO A 76 9.19 14.12 5.22
CA PRO A 76 9.65 14.48 3.88
C PRO A 76 11.04 13.89 3.59
N ASP A 77 11.25 13.42 2.35
CA ASP A 77 12.48 12.76 1.87
C ASP A 77 12.88 11.44 2.57
N ARG A 78 12.04 10.89 3.45
CA ARG A 78 12.31 9.62 4.14
C ARG A 78 11.43 8.50 3.57
N TYR A 79 12.03 7.50 2.93
CA TYR A 79 11.30 6.37 2.34
C TYR A 79 11.44 5.13 3.22
N VAL A 80 10.43 4.84 4.01
CA VAL A 80 10.41 3.74 4.99
C VAL A 80 9.20 2.88 4.73
N VAL A 81 9.40 1.56 4.64
CA VAL A 81 8.30 0.60 4.44
C VAL A 81 8.51 -0.60 5.35
N ASN A 82 7.51 -0.94 6.16
CA ASN A 82 7.55 -2.14 7.01
C ASN A 82 7.06 -3.35 6.24
N LEU A 83 7.97 -3.98 5.50
CA LEU A 83 7.67 -5.12 4.65
C LEU A 83 8.32 -6.41 5.13
N LYS A 84 9.43 -6.35 5.90
CA LYS A 84 10.29 -7.52 6.15
C LYS A 84 9.57 -8.66 6.87
N ASN A 85 8.67 -8.31 7.78
CA ASN A 85 7.93 -9.26 8.60
C ASN A 85 6.53 -9.58 8.02
N ARG A 86 6.04 -8.81 7.04
CA ARG A 86 4.67 -8.89 6.52
C ARG A 86 4.57 -9.86 5.34
N LYS A 87 4.69 -11.16 5.60
CA LYS A 87 4.68 -12.21 4.55
C LYS A 87 3.29 -12.76 4.19
N GLY A 88 2.23 -12.25 4.80
CA GLY A 88 0.86 -12.79 4.66
C GLY A 88 0.30 -12.72 3.24
N PHE A 89 0.57 -11.62 2.52
CA PHE A 89 0.13 -11.45 1.13
C PHE A 89 0.81 -12.43 0.18
N VAL A 90 2.10 -12.74 0.42
CA VAL A 90 2.87 -13.73 -0.36
C VAL A 90 2.31 -15.14 -0.16
N ARG A 91 1.95 -15.50 1.07
CA ARG A 91 1.28 -16.79 1.38
C ARG A 91 -0.04 -16.92 0.61
N LEU A 92 -0.84 -15.85 0.54
CA LEU A 92 -2.08 -15.83 -0.23
C LEU A 92 -1.83 -15.94 -1.74
N ALA A 93 -0.85 -15.20 -2.25
CA ALA A 93 -0.47 -15.26 -3.66
C ALA A 93 -0.05 -16.69 -4.07
N LEU A 94 0.77 -17.37 -3.27
CA LEU A 94 1.16 -18.76 -3.49
C LEU A 94 -0.04 -19.73 -3.44
N LYS A 95 -0.91 -19.56 -2.45
CA LYS A 95 -2.10 -20.42 -2.28
C LYS A 95 -3.07 -20.33 -3.47
N HIS A 96 -3.22 -19.13 -4.03
CA HIS A 96 -4.20 -18.87 -5.09
C HIS A 96 -3.59 -18.79 -6.49
N GLY A 97 -2.26 -18.81 -6.62
CA GLY A 97 -1.54 -18.64 -7.88
C GLY A 97 -1.75 -17.26 -8.49
N ALA A 98 -1.79 -16.22 -7.65
CA ALA A 98 -1.92 -14.83 -8.09
C ALA A 98 -0.54 -14.24 -8.34
N SER A 99 -0.35 -13.59 -9.49
CA SER A 99 0.90 -12.88 -9.81
C SER A 99 1.03 -11.66 -8.91
N LEU A 100 2.18 -11.45 -8.29
CA LEU A 100 2.46 -10.27 -7.47
C LEU A 100 2.94 -9.13 -8.37
N VAL A 101 2.42 -7.92 -8.18
CA VAL A 101 2.84 -6.73 -8.93
C VAL A 101 3.31 -5.67 -7.93
N PRO A 102 4.62 -5.34 -7.90
CA PRO A 102 5.13 -4.30 -7.02
C PRO A 102 4.68 -2.93 -7.53
N VAL A 103 4.13 -2.12 -6.63
CA VAL A 103 3.73 -0.74 -6.90
C VAL A 103 4.35 0.16 -5.83
N PHE A 104 4.99 1.23 -6.26
CA PHE A 104 5.59 2.21 -5.37
C PHE A 104 5.13 3.62 -5.74
N SER A 105 4.79 4.42 -4.74
CA SER A 105 4.21 5.75 -4.92
C SER A 105 5.13 6.83 -4.34
N PHE A 106 5.62 7.71 -5.20
CA PHE A 106 6.46 8.85 -4.84
C PHE A 106 5.61 10.09 -4.53
N GLY A 107 6.07 10.91 -3.59
CA GLY A 107 5.45 12.19 -3.26
C GLY A 107 4.36 12.11 -2.17
N GLU A 108 4.01 10.92 -1.67
CA GLU A 108 3.05 10.76 -0.58
C GLU A 108 3.47 11.51 0.69
N ASN A 109 4.74 11.39 1.09
CA ASN A 109 5.28 12.08 2.28
C ASN A 109 5.24 13.61 2.17
N ASN A 110 4.99 14.16 0.98
CA ASN A 110 4.96 15.59 0.73
C ASN A 110 3.55 16.19 0.84
N ILE A 111 2.49 15.36 0.86
CA ILE A 111 1.10 15.83 0.88
C ILE A 111 0.64 16.30 2.27
N TYR A 112 1.30 15.84 3.34
CA TYR A 112 1.09 16.31 4.69
C TYR A 112 2.42 16.73 5.32
N THR A 113 2.43 17.84 6.07
CA THR A 113 3.59 18.20 6.89
C THR A 113 3.31 17.76 8.32
N GLN A 114 3.97 16.71 8.77
CA GLN A 114 3.89 16.31 10.18
C GLN A 114 4.74 17.22 11.06
N VAL A 115 4.21 17.53 12.24
CA VAL A 115 5.03 18.12 13.30
C VAL A 115 6.05 17.07 13.70
N SER A 116 7.34 17.45 13.68
CA SER A 116 8.43 16.57 14.09
C SER A 116 8.14 15.96 15.46
N ASN A 117 7.96 14.64 15.49
CA ASN A 117 7.63 13.90 16.69
C ASN A 117 8.65 12.78 16.93
N PRO A 118 9.84 13.12 17.45
CA PRO A 118 10.91 12.16 17.63
C PRO A 118 10.49 11.00 18.53
N GLU A 119 11.03 9.82 18.27
CA GLU A 119 10.79 8.63 19.09
C GLU A 119 11.13 8.93 20.56
N GLY A 120 10.19 8.62 21.46
CA GLY A 120 10.33 8.89 22.90
C GLY A 120 9.89 10.28 23.37
N SER A 121 9.33 11.13 22.50
CA SER A 121 8.71 12.39 22.93
C SER A 121 7.46 12.14 23.80
N ARG A 122 7.11 13.11 24.65
CA ARG A 122 5.84 13.06 25.42
C ARG A 122 4.61 13.11 24.52
N LEU A 123 4.72 13.79 23.37
CA LEU A 123 3.66 13.92 22.37
C LEU A 123 3.39 12.58 21.67
N ARG A 124 4.43 11.85 21.25
CA ARG A 124 4.33 10.51 20.65
C ARG A 124 3.73 9.49 21.60
N ARG A 125 4.16 9.50 22.87
CA ARG A 125 3.55 8.62 23.90
C ARG A 125 2.07 8.89 24.10
N PHE A 126 1.67 10.17 24.11
CA PHE A 126 0.26 10.54 24.24
C PHE A 126 -0.55 10.18 22.99
N GLN A 127 -0.01 10.40 21.78
CA GLN A 127 -0.64 9.97 20.53
C GLN A 127 -0.81 8.45 20.46
N LEU A 128 0.25 7.68 20.72
CA LEU A 128 0.18 6.21 20.75
C LEU A 128 -0.81 5.71 21.80
N PHE A 129 -0.86 6.34 22.98
CA PHE A 129 -1.85 6.04 24.00
C PHE A 129 -3.28 6.33 23.53
N LEU A 130 -3.52 7.48 22.88
CA LEU A 130 -4.83 7.81 22.30
C LEU A 130 -5.21 6.87 21.16
N THR A 131 -4.29 6.56 20.24
CA THR A 131 -4.51 5.59 19.16
C THR A 131 -4.91 4.23 19.73
N HIS A 132 -4.23 3.77 20.78
CA HIS A 132 -4.53 2.48 21.41
C HIS A 132 -5.87 2.49 22.18
N ARG A 133 -6.29 3.66 22.69
CA ARG A 133 -7.52 3.83 23.47
C ARG A 133 -8.77 4.08 22.61
N LEU A 134 -8.61 4.80 21.49
CA LEU A 134 -9.69 5.28 20.62
C LEU A 134 -9.78 4.53 19.29
N GLY A 135 -8.78 3.71 18.95
CA GLY A 135 -8.74 2.95 17.69
C GLY A 135 -8.39 3.79 16.45
N PHE A 136 -8.24 5.11 16.60
CA PHE A 136 -7.85 6.04 15.55
C PHE A 136 -6.88 7.07 16.15
N SER A 137 -5.76 7.34 15.46
CA SER A 137 -4.83 8.38 15.89
C SER A 137 -5.37 9.72 15.42
N PRO A 138 -5.59 10.74 16.27
CA PRO A 138 -5.82 12.09 15.79
C PRO A 138 -4.49 12.61 15.26
N PRO A 139 -4.29 12.67 13.93
CA PRO A 139 -3.00 13.04 13.42
C PRO A 139 -2.88 14.56 13.43
N ILE A 140 -1.77 15.07 13.95
CA ILE A 140 -1.46 16.50 13.91
C ILE A 140 -0.74 16.78 12.59
N PHE A 141 -1.44 16.57 11.49
CA PHE A 141 -0.99 16.98 10.16
C PHE A 141 -1.23 18.48 10.01
N HIS A 142 -0.20 19.24 9.64
CA HIS A 142 -0.40 20.58 9.11
C HIS A 142 -0.65 20.45 7.61
N GLY A 143 -1.92 20.54 7.21
CA GLY A 143 -2.37 20.64 5.83
C GLY A 143 -3.02 22.00 5.55
N ARG A 144 -4.01 22.04 4.66
CA ARG A 144 -4.82 23.24 4.38
C ARG A 144 -6.09 23.30 5.24
N GLY A 145 -6.42 24.48 5.75
CA GLY A 145 -7.71 24.77 6.37
C GLY A 145 -8.80 25.05 5.34
N ILE A 146 -10.06 24.79 5.70
CA ILE A 146 -11.23 25.11 4.89
C ILE A 146 -11.40 26.65 4.71
N PHE A 147 -10.85 27.44 5.65
CA PHE A 147 -10.98 28.92 5.67
C PHE A 147 -9.66 29.70 5.87
N ASN A 148 -8.51 29.05 6.10
CA ASN A 148 -7.20 29.71 6.23
C ASN A 148 -6.07 28.78 5.73
N TYR A 149 -5.08 29.34 5.03
CA TYR A 149 -3.97 28.59 4.41
C TYR A 149 -2.92 28.04 5.40
N THR A 150 -3.06 28.32 6.69
CA THR A 150 -2.00 28.08 7.70
C THR A 150 -2.25 26.86 8.59
N PHE A 151 -3.49 26.34 8.69
CA PHE A 151 -3.80 25.19 9.56
C PHE A 151 -5.07 24.43 9.09
N GLY A 152 -4.96 23.13 8.79
CA GLY A 152 -6.13 22.25 8.58
C GLY A 152 -5.81 20.82 8.14
N LEU A 153 -6.85 20.04 7.90
CA LEU A 153 -6.80 18.58 7.68
C LEU A 153 -6.65 18.17 6.20
N LEU A 154 -6.73 19.12 5.27
CA LEU A 154 -6.71 18.80 3.83
C LEU A 154 -5.26 18.64 3.32
N PRO A 155 -4.99 17.67 2.43
CA PRO A 155 -3.65 17.48 1.88
C PRO A 155 -3.20 18.70 1.05
N PHE A 156 -1.90 18.93 1.00
CA PHE A 156 -1.31 19.88 0.07
C PHE A 156 -1.50 19.40 -1.38
N ARG A 157 -1.67 20.35 -2.29
CA ARG A 157 -1.71 20.08 -3.73
C ARG A 157 -0.30 19.82 -4.24
N ARG A 158 0.18 18.59 -4.06
CA ARG A 158 1.44 18.11 -4.63
C ARG A 158 1.18 16.87 -5.47
N PRO A 159 1.90 16.66 -6.57
CA PRO A 159 1.73 15.48 -7.40
C PRO A 159 2.18 14.23 -6.63
N ILE A 160 1.43 13.14 -6.80
CA ILE A 160 1.80 11.79 -6.38
C ILE A 160 2.06 10.99 -7.65
N TYR A 161 3.20 10.30 -7.71
CA TYR A 161 3.59 9.49 -8.87
C TYR A 161 3.64 8.02 -8.47
N SER A 162 2.67 7.24 -8.92
CA SER A 162 2.65 5.78 -8.69
C SER A 162 3.28 5.06 -9.87
N VAL A 163 4.35 4.32 -9.59
CA VAL A 163 5.08 3.49 -10.55
C VAL A 163 4.67 2.03 -10.36
N VAL A 164 4.35 1.36 -11.47
CA VAL A 164 3.97 -0.05 -11.49
C VAL A 164 5.11 -0.86 -12.09
N GLY A 165 5.64 -1.81 -11.31
CA GLY A 165 6.72 -2.68 -11.74
C GLY A 165 6.24 -3.91 -12.51
N LYS A 166 7.20 -4.77 -12.88
CA LYS A 166 6.94 -6.00 -13.63
C LYS A 166 6.19 -7.03 -12.77
N PRO A 167 5.15 -7.69 -13.31
CA PRO A 167 4.50 -8.80 -12.61
C PRO A 167 5.45 -9.98 -12.36
N ILE A 168 5.44 -10.47 -11.11
CA ILE A 168 6.12 -11.67 -10.66
C ILE A 168 5.11 -12.81 -10.76
N ASP A 169 5.33 -13.72 -11.70
CA ASP A 169 4.46 -14.90 -11.87
C ASP A 169 4.67 -15.90 -10.72
N VAL A 170 3.57 -16.36 -10.14
CA VAL A 170 3.56 -17.24 -8.96
C VAL A 170 2.96 -18.59 -9.33
N ILE A 171 3.65 -19.67 -8.97
CA ILE A 171 3.16 -21.04 -9.17
C ILE A 171 2.27 -21.40 -7.97
N LYS A 172 1.04 -21.84 -8.26
CA LYS A 172 0.06 -22.19 -7.23
C LYS A 172 0.52 -23.41 -6.41
N ARG A 173 0.50 -23.28 -5.09
CA ARG A 173 0.81 -24.33 -4.10
C ARG A 173 -0.27 -24.34 -3.01
N GLN A 174 -0.89 -25.48 -2.74
CA GLN A 174 -1.95 -25.55 -1.72
C GLN A 174 -1.43 -25.27 -0.31
N GLU A 175 -0.25 -25.80 0.00
CA GLU A 175 0.44 -25.62 1.28
C GLU A 175 1.85 -25.10 0.98
N PRO A 176 2.04 -23.77 0.93
CA PRO A 176 3.35 -23.18 0.67
C PRO A 176 4.27 -23.38 1.86
N THR A 177 5.52 -23.78 1.61
CA THR A 177 6.54 -23.87 2.66
C THR A 177 7.07 -22.48 3.01
N GLU A 178 7.56 -22.28 4.23
CA GLU A 178 8.15 -20.99 4.64
C GLU A 178 9.34 -20.60 3.74
N GLU A 179 10.11 -21.56 3.24
CA GLU A 179 11.22 -21.29 2.31
C GLU A 179 10.74 -20.72 0.97
N GLU A 180 9.62 -21.24 0.42
CA GLU A 180 9.03 -20.73 -0.81
C GLU A 180 8.46 -19.33 -0.61
N VAL A 181 7.83 -19.09 0.54
CA VAL A 181 7.32 -17.77 0.94
C VAL A 181 8.47 -16.78 1.05
N ASP A 182 9.55 -17.14 1.74
CA ASP A 182 10.70 -16.26 1.96
C ASP A 182 11.43 -15.95 0.66
N LYS A 183 11.55 -16.93 -0.24
CA LYS A 183 12.13 -16.73 -1.56
C LYS A 183 11.30 -15.76 -2.39
N LEU A 184 9.98 -15.96 -2.48
CA LEU A 184 9.11 -15.08 -3.26
C LEU A 184 9.00 -13.69 -2.63
N HIS A 185 8.98 -13.61 -1.30
CA HIS A 185 9.00 -12.35 -0.57
C HIS A 185 10.28 -11.57 -0.84
N LYS A 186 11.44 -12.23 -0.83
CA LYS A 186 12.72 -11.61 -1.18
C LYS A 186 12.71 -11.09 -2.62
N GLN A 187 12.22 -11.89 -3.58
CA GLN A 187 12.07 -11.44 -4.97
C GLN A 187 11.18 -10.21 -5.10
N TYR A 188 10.10 -10.14 -4.32
CA TYR A 188 9.22 -8.98 -4.27
C TYR A 188 9.93 -7.74 -3.69
N MET A 189 10.68 -7.90 -2.59
CA MET A 189 11.47 -6.81 -2.00
C MET A 189 12.55 -6.29 -2.96
N ASP A 190 13.27 -7.20 -3.62
CA ASP A 190 14.32 -6.84 -4.59
C ASP A 190 13.71 -6.06 -5.77
N ALA A 191 12.56 -6.49 -6.29
CA ALA A 191 11.86 -5.81 -7.38
C ALA A 191 11.31 -4.42 -6.96
N LEU A 192 10.83 -4.29 -5.72
CA LEU A 192 10.40 -3.00 -5.17
C LEU A 192 11.58 -2.03 -5.04
N ASN A 193 12.72 -2.52 -4.56
CA ASN A 193 13.94 -1.72 -4.42
C ASN A 193 14.49 -1.28 -5.78
N GLU A 194 14.49 -2.18 -6.77
CA GLU A 194 14.87 -1.85 -8.15
C GLU A 194 13.95 -0.77 -8.74
N LEU A 195 12.63 -0.88 -8.51
CA LEU A 195 11.65 0.10 -8.96
C LEU A 195 11.90 1.48 -8.32
N PHE A 196 12.20 1.49 -7.02
CA PHE A 196 12.55 2.71 -6.32
C PHE A 196 13.82 3.34 -6.90
N GLU A 197 14.92 2.58 -6.98
CA GLU A 197 16.23 3.06 -7.44
C GLU A 197 16.19 3.58 -8.88
N THR A 198 15.41 2.94 -9.76
CA THR A 198 15.27 3.36 -11.16
C THR A 198 14.58 4.71 -11.29
N HIS A 199 13.59 4.99 -10.44
CA HIS A 199 12.71 6.15 -10.59
C HIS A 199 12.92 7.25 -9.54
N LYS A 200 13.78 7.03 -8.53
CA LYS A 200 13.97 7.98 -7.41
C LYS A 200 14.39 9.37 -7.89
N LEU A 201 15.31 9.46 -8.85
CA LEU A 201 15.80 10.74 -9.38
C LEU A 201 14.75 11.46 -10.23
N GLU A 202 13.93 10.72 -10.98
CA GLU A 202 12.88 11.25 -11.85
C GLU A 202 11.79 11.97 -11.04
N TYR A 203 11.42 11.41 -9.89
CA TYR A 203 10.35 11.93 -9.04
C TYR A 203 10.82 12.79 -7.86
N GLY A 204 12.07 13.28 -7.93
CA GLY A 204 12.58 14.31 -7.02
C GLY A 204 13.13 13.80 -5.68
N ALA A 205 13.40 12.50 -5.54
CA ALA A 205 14.20 11.99 -4.44
C ALA A 205 15.68 12.33 -4.65
N LYS A 206 16.43 12.44 -3.55
CA LYS A 206 17.88 12.69 -3.61
C LYS A 206 18.62 11.42 -3.98
N GLU A 207 19.81 11.53 -4.55
CA GLU A 207 20.67 10.38 -4.82
C GLU A 207 21.02 9.60 -3.54
N SER A 208 21.16 10.33 -2.42
CA SER A 208 21.38 9.78 -1.08
C SER A 208 20.13 9.18 -0.42
N SER A 209 18.95 9.28 -1.06
CA SER A 209 17.74 8.66 -0.53
C SER A 209 17.77 7.17 -0.83
N GLU A 210 17.55 6.38 0.21
CA GLU A 210 17.47 4.91 0.15
C GLU A 210 16.11 4.45 0.65
N LEU A 211 15.62 3.34 0.10
CA LEU A 211 14.42 2.68 0.56
C LEU A 211 14.75 1.78 1.77
N ILE A 212 14.29 2.17 2.95
CA ILE A 212 14.53 1.42 4.18
C ILE A 212 13.39 0.42 4.39
N MET A 213 13.72 -0.88 4.37
CA MET A 213 12.78 -1.98 4.62
C MET A 213 13.12 -2.70 5.93
N TYR A 214 12.21 -2.68 6.92
CA TYR A 214 12.39 -3.40 8.21
C TYR A 214 11.19 -4.27 8.60
#